data_AF-A0A1C5Y5H8-F1
#
_entry.id   AF-A0A1C5Y5H8-F1
#
_cell.length_a   1.000
_cell.length_b   1.000
_cell.length_c   1.000
_cell.angle_alpha   90.00
_cell.angle_beta   90.00
_cell.angle_gamma   90.00
#
_symmetry.space_group_name_H-M   'P 1'
#
loop_
_entity.id
_entity.type
_entity.pdbx_description
1 polymer ?
#
loop_
_entity_poly.entity_id
_entity_poly.type
_entity_poly.pdbx_seq_one_letter_code
_entity_poly.pdbx_strand_id
1 'polypeptide(L)'
;MVRIKLQLDLDREYGIVLEGGGAKGAYQVGAWRALREAGVKIRGAAGTSVGALNGALICMDDFQKAEHIWENISYSRVMDVDDQLMDQLKKFSIRNLSSLTSLNVGELISGAKRLLKDGGFDIAPLKGLIDDVVDEEKIRSSDRELYVVTYSLSDRQPLIANVKEAPEGTISDMLMASAYLIGFRQEKLGGKYYMDGGGINNVPVDVLIDKGYKDIIVLRIYGYGIDTEKKLEIPEDVSIYHVAPRQDLGGILEFDRKRARRNMLLGYFDSKRMLYGLAGRVYYINAPEGETYYFDKMMTEIHVLLSYLKPEFTRDEEDMPGYRKYTETIFPQLAKELRMKEGWDYKDLYLSLLEDLAKQYRIGRFKIYTVDEMLNLIHKKAGAAALRALIPTLDSGRQV
;
A
#
# COMPACT_ATOMS: atom_id res chain seq x y z
N MET A 1 -18.33 9.85 20.52
CA MET A 1 -17.60 9.10 19.47
C MET A 1 -18.51 8.01 18.95
N VAL A 2 -18.92 8.08 17.68
CA VAL A 2 -19.59 6.95 17.03
C VAL A 2 -18.59 5.79 17.02
N ARG A 3 -18.89 4.68 17.71
CA ARG A 3 -18.04 3.48 17.69
C ARG A 3 -18.15 2.88 16.28
N ILE A 4 -17.08 3.00 15.50
CA ILE A 4 -17.01 2.35 14.19
C ILE A 4 -16.89 0.84 14.44
N LYS A 5 -17.79 0.05 13.85
CA LYS A 5 -17.84 -1.40 14.04
C LYS A 5 -16.69 -2.06 13.29
N LEU A 6 -15.98 -2.95 13.97
CA LEU A 6 -14.96 -3.80 13.35
C LEU A 6 -15.64 -4.84 12.43
N GLN A 7 -15.08 -5.06 11.25
CA GLN A 7 -15.58 -6.01 10.26
C GLN A 7 -15.06 -7.44 10.48
N LEU A 8 -13.99 -7.60 11.25
CA LEU A 8 -13.41 -8.89 11.61
C LEU A 8 -13.96 -9.39 12.95
N ASP A 9 -14.07 -10.71 13.08
CA ASP A 9 -14.37 -11.42 14.32
C ASP A 9 -13.07 -11.62 15.12
N LEU A 10 -12.95 -10.97 16.28
CA LEU A 10 -11.74 -11.02 17.13
C LEU A 10 -11.66 -12.29 18.00
N ASP A 11 -12.71 -13.09 18.04
CA ASP A 11 -12.68 -14.39 18.72
C ASP A 11 -11.99 -15.46 17.86
N ARG A 12 -11.83 -15.19 16.55
CA ARG A 12 -11.11 -16.04 15.60
C ARG A 12 -9.61 -15.73 15.53
N GLU A 13 -8.89 -16.68 14.94
CA GLU A 13 -7.48 -16.56 14.60
C GLU A 13 -7.33 -16.49 13.08
N TYR A 14 -6.37 -15.70 12.62
CA TYR A 14 -6.17 -15.41 11.20
C TYR A 14 -4.80 -15.89 10.72
N GLY A 15 -4.78 -16.45 9.51
CA GLY A 15 -3.57 -16.55 8.71
C GLY A 15 -3.27 -15.22 8.03
N ILE A 16 -1.99 -14.89 7.83
CA ILE A 16 -1.59 -13.69 7.09
C ILE A 16 -0.69 -14.03 5.90
N VAL A 17 -1.08 -13.58 4.72
CA VAL A 17 -0.29 -13.73 3.48
C VAL A 17 0.41 -12.41 3.19
N LEU A 18 1.71 -12.49 2.96
CA LEU A 18 2.58 -11.35 2.71
C LEU A 18 3.16 -11.46 1.31
N GLU A 19 2.60 -10.69 0.38
CA GLU A 19 3.05 -10.65 -1.01
C GLU A 19 4.52 -10.20 -1.13
N GLY A 20 5.29 -10.77 -2.06
CA GLY A 20 6.64 -10.31 -2.38
C GLY A 20 6.66 -9.01 -3.17
N GLY A 21 7.71 -8.18 -3.01
CA GLY A 21 7.76 -6.86 -3.67
C GLY A 21 8.88 -5.91 -3.25
N GLY A 22 9.96 -6.43 -2.65
CA GLY A 22 11.15 -5.65 -2.27
C GLY A 22 10.84 -4.45 -1.38
N ALA A 23 11.30 -3.26 -1.75
CA ALA A 23 11.16 -2.02 -0.96
C ALA A 23 9.71 -1.63 -0.61
N LYS A 24 8.71 -2.19 -1.30
CA LYS A 24 7.30 -1.97 -1.00
C LYS A 24 6.84 -2.63 0.32
N GLY A 25 7.63 -3.54 0.89
CA GLY A 25 7.32 -4.25 2.14
C GLY A 25 7.05 -3.34 3.35
N ALA A 26 7.51 -2.08 3.34
CA ALA A 26 7.14 -1.07 4.34
C ALA A 26 5.61 -0.95 4.51
N TYR A 27 4.84 -1.10 3.43
CA TYR A 27 3.37 -1.09 3.49
C TYR A 27 2.82 -2.18 4.41
N GLN A 28 3.40 -3.38 4.37
CA GLN A 28 2.96 -4.52 5.18
C GLN A 28 3.19 -4.28 6.68
N VAL A 29 4.27 -3.61 7.06
CA VAL A 29 4.54 -3.27 8.48
C VAL A 29 3.55 -2.23 9.00
N GLY A 30 3.20 -1.24 8.18
CA GLY A 30 2.11 -0.31 8.49
C GLY A 30 0.77 -1.02 8.68
N ALA A 31 0.47 -1.99 7.81
CA ALA A 31 -0.72 -2.80 7.92
C ALA A 31 -0.73 -3.67 9.18
N TRP A 32 0.38 -4.31 9.49
CA TRP A 32 0.56 -5.09 10.72
C TRP A 32 0.31 -4.23 11.97
N ARG A 33 0.78 -2.98 11.99
CA ARG A 33 0.48 -2.04 13.08
C ARG A 33 -1.03 -1.89 13.32
N ALA A 34 -1.81 -1.68 12.26
CA ALA A 34 -3.27 -1.51 12.39
C ALA A 34 -3.98 -2.78 12.85
N LEU A 35 -3.53 -3.95 12.36
CA LEU A 35 -4.05 -5.25 12.80
C LEU A 35 -3.76 -5.51 14.29
N ARG A 36 -2.54 -5.20 14.76
CA ARG A 36 -2.15 -5.27 16.17
C ARG A 36 -3.01 -4.36 17.05
N GLU A 37 -3.13 -3.08 16.67
CA GLU A 37 -3.94 -2.10 17.41
C GLU A 37 -5.42 -2.49 17.48
N ALA A 38 -5.94 -3.20 16.48
CA ALA A 38 -7.31 -3.72 16.46
C ALA A 38 -7.49 -5.04 17.24
N GLY A 39 -6.41 -5.66 17.72
CA GLY A 39 -6.46 -6.93 18.47
C GLY A 39 -6.62 -8.17 17.60
N VAL A 40 -6.28 -8.11 16.31
CA VAL A 40 -6.35 -9.28 15.41
C VAL A 40 -5.32 -10.32 15.82
N LYS A 41 -5.77 -11.56 16.06
CA LYS A 41 -4.92 -12.69 16.45
C LYS A 41 -4.36 -13.38 15.21
N ILE A 42 -3.08 -13.18 14.92
CA ILE A 42 -2.39 -13.86 13.82
C ILE A 42 -1.78 -15.17 14.35
N ARG A 43 -2.14 -16.30 13.73
CA ARG A 43 -1.66 -17.65 14.06
C ARG A 43 -0.62 -18.19 13.09
N GLY A 44 -0.50 -17.63 11.91
CA GLY A 44 0.56 -18.02 11.00
C GLY A 44 0.70 -17.07 9.84
N ALA A 45 1.88 -17.09 9.21
CA ALA A 45 2.21 -16.27 8.08
C ALA A 45 2.69 -17.14 6.91
N ALA A 46 2.32 -16.76 5.69
CA ALA A 46 2.97 -17.23 4.47
C ALA A 46 3.53 -16.03 3.71
N GLY A 47 4.80 -16.09 3.34
CA GLY A 47 5.49 -14.95 2.73
C GLY A 47 6.44 -15.34 1.63
N THR A 48 6.57 -14.43 0.67
CA THR A 48 7.54 -14.53 -0.44
C THR A 48 8.43 -13.30 -0.42
N SER A 49 9.74 -13.45 -0.58
CA SER A 49 10.68 -12.32 -0.64
C SER A 49 10.63 -11.46 0.63
N VAL A 50 10.51 -10.14 0.48
CA VAL A 50 10.25 -9.22 1.59
C VAL A 50 9.05 -9.63 2.46
N GLY A 51 8.07 -10.32 1.90
CA GLY A 51 6.94 -10.87 2.65
C GLY A 51 7.39 -11.96 3.62
N ALA A 52 8.34 -12.82 3.25
CA ALA A 52 8.96 -13.78 4.15
C ALA A 52 9.72 -13.08 5.29
N LEU A 53 10.49 -12.04 4.96
CA LEU A 53 11.26 -11.26 5.95
C LEU A 53 10.33 -10.57 6.97
N ASN A 54 9.28 -9.90 6.49
CA ASN A 54 8.26 -9.33 7.36
C ASN A 54 7.49 -10.43 8.13
N GLY A 55 7.28 -11.60 7.52
CA GLY A 55 6.67 -12.77 8.17
C GLY A 55 7.47 -13.27 9.36
N ALA A 56 8.81 -13.27 9.27
CA ALA A 56 9.69 -13.57 10.39
C ALA A 56 9.51 -12.60 11.56
N LEU A 57 9.43 -11.29 11.27
CA LEU A 57 9.16 -10.27 12.28
C LEU A 57 7.78 -10.46 12.94
N ILE A 58 6.75 -10.82 12.17
CA ILE A 58 5.41 -11.15 12.70
C ILE A 58 5.46 -12.40 13.57
N CYS A 59 6.16 -13.44 13.12
CA CYS A 59 6.33 -14.69 13.86
C CYS A 59 6.95 -14.43 15.24
N MET A 60 8.02 -13.62 15.30
CA MET A 60 8.69 -13.21 16.53
C MET A 60 7.91 -12.20 17.40
N ASP A 61 6.78 -11.68 16.92
CA ASP A 61 6.02 -10.56 17.52
C ASP A 61 6.81 -9.24 17.69
N ASP A 62 7.90 -9.04 16.94
CA ASP A 62 8.86 -7.94 17.17
C ASP A 62 8.53 -6.68 16.33
N PHE A 63 7.41 -6.04 16.67
CA PHE A 63 6.90 -4.89 15.90
C PHE A 63 7.86 -3.69 15.91
N GLN A 64 8.46 -3.38 17.06
CA GLN A 64 9.37 -2.24 17.21
C GLN A 64 10.60 -2.41 16.34
N LYS A 65 11.15 -3.63 16.24
CA LYS A 65 12.26 -3.93 15.33
C LYS A 65 11.84 -3.76 13.87
N ALA A 66 10.65 -4.24 13.49
CA ALA A 66 10.12 -4.06 12.14
C ALA A 66 9.97 -2.58 11.76
N GLU A 67 9.36 -1.78 12.62
CA GLU A 67 9.19 -0.34 12.42
C GLU A 67 10.56 0.35 12.28
N HIS A 68 11.51 0.03 13.18
CA HIS A 68 12.85 0.60 13.14
C HIS A 68 13.61 0.29 11.84
N ILE A 69 13.54 -0.95 11.33
CA ILE A 69 14.18 -1.34 10.07
C ILE A 69 13.64 -0.48 8.93
N TRP A 70 12.31 -0.41 8.77
CA TRP A 70 11.69 0.29 7.66
C TRP A 70 11.79 1.81 7.76
N GLU A 71 11.79 2.39 8.96
CA GLU A 71 12.04 3.82 9.15
C GLU A 71 13.45 4.25 8.74
N ASN A 72 14.39 3.31 8.76
CA ASN A 72 15.82 3.54 8.54
C ASN A 72 16.37 2.75 7.36
N ILE A 73 15.51 2.30 6.43
CA ILE A 73 15.93 1.55 5.24
C ILE A 73 16.67 2.47 4.25
N SER A 74 17.72 1.96 3.62
CA SER A 74 18.51 2.64 2.57
C SER A 74 19.08 1.62 1.59
N TYR A 75 19.71 2.09 0.51
CA TYR A 75 20.36 1.17 -0.44
C TYR A 75 21.52 0.43 0.22
N SER A 76 22.39 1.17 0.90
CA SER A 76 23.56 0.65 1.60
C SER A 76 23.27 -0.43 2.65
N ARG A 77 22.04 -0.45 3.20
CA ARG A 77 21.59 -1.49 4.15
C ARG A 77 21.10 -2.77 3.49
N VAL A 78 20.89 -2.75 2.17
CA VAL A 78 20.40 -3.90 1.40
C VAL A 78 21.44 -4.38 0.41
N MET A 79 22.19 -3.47 -0.20
CA MET A 79 23.20 -3.72 -1.22
C MET A 79 24.47 -2.93 -0.91
N ASP A 80 25.63 -3.47 -1.26
CA ASP A 80 26.92 -2.77 -1.11
C ASP A 80 27.07 -1.68 -2.18
N VAL A 81 26.39 -0.56 -1.96
CA VAL A 81 26.38 0.61 -2.85
C VAL A 81 26.36 1.91 -2.04
N ASP A 82 26.88 2.97 -2.64
CA ASP A 82 26.82 4.31 -2.07
C ASP A 82 25.43 4.94 -2.26
N ASP A 83 24.80 5.38 -1.16
CA ASP A 83 23.45 5.97 -1.18
C ASP A 83 23.40 7.30 -1.97
N GLN A 84 24.46 8.12 -1.94
CA GLN A 84 24.47 9.41 -2.65
C GLN A 84 24.53 9.20 -4.16
N LEU A 85 25.32 8.23 -4.61
CA LEU A 85 25.40 7.82 -6.01
C LEU A 85 24.06 7.27 -6.50
N MET A 86 23.40 6.42 -5.71
CA MET A 86 22.08 5.89 -6.06
C MET A 86 21.01 6.98 -6.17
N ASP A 87 21.04 7.97 -5.27
CA ASP A 87 20.15 9.13 -5.33
C ASP A 87 20.39 10.02 -6.56
N GLN A 88 21.66 10.18 -6.98
CA GLN A 88 21.98 10.89 -8.23
C GLN A 88 21.45 10.15 -9.45
N LEU A 89 21.65 8.82 -9.53
CA LEU A 89 21.15 7.98 -10.63
C LEU A 89 19.62 8.04 -10.75
N LYS A 90 18.90 8.02 -9.62
CA LYS A 90 17.44 8.21 -9.59
C LYS A 90 17.03 9.56 -10.15
N LYS A 91 17.63 10.66 -9.66
CA LYS A 91 17.28 12.02 -10.10
C LYS A 91 17.52 12.18 -11.60
N PHE A 92 18.60 11.61 -12.11
CA PHE A 92 18.91 11.62 -13.53
C PHE A 92 17.88 10.83 -14.36
N SER A 93 17.48 9.64 -13.89
CA SER A 93 16.45 8.81 -14.55
C SER A 93 15.07 9.49 -14.57
N ILE A 94 14.68 10.13 -13.46
CA ILE A 94 13.39 10.85 -13.36
C ILE A 94 13.39 12.11 -14.24
N ARG A 95 14.52 12.82 -14.36
CA ARG A 95 14.64 14.03 -15.17
C ARG A 95 14.67 13.76 -16.68
N ASN A 96 15.11 12.57 -17.10
CA ASN A 96 15.14 12.17 -18.49
C ASN A 96 13.83 11.53 -19.00
N LEU A 97 12.94 11.09 -18.10
CA LEU A 97 11.62 10.58 -18.51
C LEU A 97 10.66 11.70 -18.92
N SER A 98 10.88 12.93 -18.44
CA SER A 98 10.10 14.13 -18.79
C SER A 98 10.63 14.89 -20.03
N SER A 99 11.73 14.44 -20.64
CA SER A 99 12.30 15.02 -21.86
C SER A 99 12.62 13.93 -22.88
N LEU A 100 11.66 13.63 -23.76
CA LEU A 100 11.73 12.59 -24.78
C LEU A 100 12.73 12.85 -25.93
N THR A 101 13.82 13.57 -25.71
CA THR A 101 14.87 13.79 -26.72
C THR A 101 16.20 14.05 -26.04
N SER A 102 17.25 13.32 -26.43
CA SER A 102 18.66 13.38 -26.01
C SER A 102 19.05 12.62 -24.72
N LEU A 103 19.09 11.29 -24.84
CA LEU A 103 19.82 10.45 -23.90
C LEU A 103 21.33 10.58 -24.14
N ASN A 104 22.11 10.88 -23.10
CA ASN A 104 23.50 10.42 -23.03
C ASN A 104 23.48 9.00 -22.43
N VAL A 105 23.17 8.02 -23.29
CA VAL A 105 23.01 6.59 -22.96
C VAL A 105 24.29 5.98 -22.36
N GLY A 106 25.45 6.61 -22.58
CA GLY A 106 26.77 6.09 -22.21
C GLY A 106 27.01 5.88 -20.70
N GLU A 107 26.50 6.75 -19.83
CA GLU A 107 26.72 6.65 -18.38
C GLU A 107 25.76 5.68 -17.68
N LEU A 108 24.52 5.57 -18.18
CA LEU A 108 23.59 4.53 -17.75
C LEU A 108 24.09 3.13 -18.14
N ILE A 109 24.71 3.02 -19.33
CA ILE A 109 25.36 1.78 -19.79
C ILE A 109 26.62 1.47 -18.97
N SER A 110 27.40 2.45 -18.51
CA SER A 110 28.61 2.16 -17.73
C SER A 110 28.29 1.65 -16.31
N GLY A 111 27.29 2.23 -15.65
CA GLY A 111 26.78 1.72 -14.36
C GLY A 111 26.20 0.31 -14.48
N ALA A 112 25.37 0.06 -15.50
CA ALA A 112 24.81 -1.27 -15.78
C ALA A 112 25.89 -2.29 -16.21
N LYS A 113 26.91 -1.88 -16.99
CA LYS A 113 28.04 -2.74 -17.37
C LYS A 113 28.89 -3.13 -16.18
N ARG A 114 29.10 -2.24 -15.20
CA ARG A 114 29.88 -2.55 -14.00
C ARG A 114 29.16 -3.59 -13.12
N LEU A 115 27.86 -3.41 -12.92
CA LEU A 115 27.00 -4.39 -12.23
C LEU A 115 26.98 -5.77 -12.91
N LEU A 116 26.91 -5.81 -14.25
CA LEU A 116 26.97 -7.07 -15.00
C LEU A 116 28.37 -7.71 -14.97
N LYS A 117 29.43 -6.90 -14.94
CA LYS A 117 30.82 -7.39 -14.86
C LYS A 117 31.16 -7.99 -13.49
N ASP A 118 30.50 -7.49 -12.44
CA ASP A 118 30.67 -7.94 -11.06
C ASP A 118 29.61 -8.99 -10.64
N GLY A 119 28.82 -9.52 -11.59
CA GLY A 119 27.90 -10.63 -11.35
C GLY A 119 26.61 -10.29 -10.59
N GLY A 120 26.22 -9.00 -10.52
CA GLY A 120 25.04 -8.51 -9.79
C GLY A 120 25.39 -7.61 -8.60
N PHE A 121 24.37 -7.08 -7.93
CA PHE A 121 24.54 -6.34 -6.68
C PHE A 121 25.01 -7.28 -5.57
N ASP A 122 26.06 -6.88 -4.85
CA ASP A 122 26.46 -7.55 -3.64
C ASP A 122 25.46 -7.24 -2.52
N ILE A 123 24.98 -8.29 -1.86
CA ILE A 123 23.90 -8.26 -0.88
C ILE A 123 24.35 -8.72 0.50
N ALA A 124 25.66 -8.75 0.75
CA ALA A 124 26.21 -8.95 2.10
C ALA A 124 25.53 -8.04 3.15
N PRO A 125 25.18 -6.76 2.87
CA PRO A 125 24.44 -5.94 3.82
C PRO A 125 23.04 -6.49 4.16
N LEU A 126 22.30 -7.00 3.17
CA LEU A 126 20.99 -7.63 3.41
C LEU A 126 21.14 -8.91 4.23
N LYS A 127 22.13 -9.74 3.92
CA LYS A 127 22.40 -10.96 4.69
C LYS A 127 22.71 -10.63 6.15
N GLY A 128 23.64 -9.68 6.38
CA GLY A 128 23.95 -9.21 7.74
C GLY A 128 22.72 -8.62 8.45
N LEU A 129 21.87 -7.88 7.74
CA LEU A 129 20.62 -7.38 8.31
C LEU A 129 19.67 -8.51 8.73
N ILE A 130 19.56 -9.58 7.93
CA ILE A 130 18.73 -10.74 8.29
C ILE A 130 19.32 -11.43 9.52
N ASP A 131 20.62 -11.67 9.54
CA ASP A 131 21.33 -12.31 10.66
C ASP A 131 21.19 -11.52 11.97
N ASP A 132 21.25 -10.19 11.91
CA ASP A 132 21.07 -9.31 13.08
C ASP A 132 19.63 -9.29 13.60
N VAL A 133 18.65 -9.52 12.72
CA VAL A 133 17.23 -9.36 13.01
C VAL A 133 16.59 -10.64 13.52
N VAL A 134 16.98 -11.77 12.91
CA VAL A 134 16.41 -13.10 13.12
C VAL A 134 16.89 -13.67 14.44
N ASP A 135 15.93 -14.07 15.27
CA ASP A 135 16.13 -14.78 16.52
C ASP A 135 15.48 -16.16 16.37
N GLU A 136 16.29 -17.20 16.13
CA GLU A 136 15.79 -18.55 15.84
C GLU A 136 14.97 -19.11 17.00
N GLU A 137 15.40 -18.88 18.23
CA GLU A 137 14.71 -19.33 19.43
C GLU A 137 13.31 -18.72 19.52
N LYS A 138 13.17 -17.41 19.26
CA LYS A 138 11.85 -16.76 19.21
C LYS A 138 10.97 -17.28 18.09
N ILE A 139 11.52 -17.57 16.92
CA ILE A 139 10.74 -18.13 15.80
C ILE A 139 10.26 -19.54 16.16
N ARG A 140 11.13 -20.40 16.69
CA ARG A 140 10.81 -21.80 17.02
C ARG A 140 9.82 -21.90 18.19
N SER A 141 9.96 -21.05 19.20
CA SER A 141 9.07 -21.02 20.37
C SER A 141 7.75 -20.27 20.14
N SER A 142 7.60 -19.57 19.01
CA SER A 142 6.38 -18.86 18.69
C SER A 142 5.20 -19.80 18.44
N ASP A 143 4.03 -19.41 18.93
CA ASP A 143 2.75 -20.04 18.58
C ASP A 143 2.35 -19.77 17.12
N ARG A 144 3.11 -18.93 16.41
CA ARG A 144 2.87 -18.59 15.00
C ARG A 144 3.71 -19.45 14.08
N GLU A 145 3.06 -20.04 13.09
CA GLU A 145 3.76 -20.72 12.01
C GLU A 145 4.28 -19.72 10.96
N LEU A 146 5.38 -20.04 10.29
CA LEU A 146 5.92 -19.21 9.22
C LEU A 146 6.29 -20.07 8.01
N TYR A 147 5.57 -19.89 6.92
CA TYR A 147 5.84 -20.55 5.65
C TYR A 147 6.50 -19.58 4.68
N VAL A 148 7.59 -20.04 4.07
CA VAL A 148 8.39 -19.25 3.14
C VAL A 148 8.42 -19.93 1.78
N VAL A 149 8.21 -19.12 0.74
CA VAL A 149 8.30 -19.56 -0.65
C VAL A 149 9.64 -19.13 -1.25
N THR A 150 10.36 -20.08 -1.83
CA THR A 150 11.56 -19.86 -2.64
C THR A 150 11.58 -20.87 -3.79
N TYR A 151 12.54 -20.74 -4.71
CA TYR A 151 12.77 -21.72 -5.76
C TYR A 151 14.22 -22.19 -5.73
N SER A 152 14.41 -23.50 -5.60
CA SER A 152 15.74 -24.13 -5.66
C SER A 152 16.18 -24.22 -7.12
N LEU A 153 17.23 -23.47 -7.48
CA LEU A 153 17.84 -23.54 -8.80
C LEU A 153 18.64 -24.84 -8.98
N SER A 154 19.24 -25.33 -7.89
CA SER A 154 19.97 -26.58 -7.87
C SER A 154 19.07 -27.79 -8.13
N ASP A 155 17.89 -27.82 -7.50
CA ASP A 155 16.93 -28.93 -7.63
C ASP A 155 15.88 -28.69 -8.71
N ARG A 156 15.77 -27.46 -9.23
CA ARG A 156 14.81 -27.00 -10.24
C ARG A 156 13.34 -27.20 -9.82
N GLN A 157 13.02 -26.86 -8.58
CA GLN A 157 11.66 -26.99 -8.06
C GLN A 157 11.32 -25.88 -7.06
N PRO A 158 10.03 -25.52 -6.94
CA PRO A 158 9.51 -24.77 -5.81
C PRO A 158 9.89 -25.38 -4.48
N LEU A 159 10.24 -24.54 -3.51
CA LEU A 159 10.41 -24.92 -2.12
C LEU A 159 9.48 -24.05 -1.27
N ILE A 160 8.53 -24.71 -0.62
CA ILE A 160 7.63 -24.12 0.38
C ILE A 160 8.00 -24.78 1.70
N ALA A 161 8.57 -24.02 2.61
CA ALA A 161 9.12 -24.55 3.85
C ALA A 161 8.52 -23.84 5.05
N ASN A 162 8.20 -24.61 6.10
CA ASN A 162 7.98 -24.05 7.42
C ASN A 162 9.33 -23.71 8.02
N VAL A 163 9.55 -22.44 8.35
CA VAL A 163 10.83 -21.95 8.88
C VAL A 163 11.16 -22.60 10.22
N LYS A 164 10.15 -22.97 11.02
CA LYS A 164 10.35 -23.64 12.31
C LYS A 164 10.92 -25.06 12.17
N GLU A 165 10.76 -25.68 11.01
CA GLU A 165 11.27 -27.02 10.69
C GLU A 165 12.68 -26.98 10.08
N ALA A 166 13.23 -25.79 9.81
CA ALA A 166 14.58 -25.63 9.31
C ALA A 166 15.61 -26.19 10.31
N PRO A 167 16.74 -26.78 9.87
CA PRO A 167 17.85 -27.11 10.75
C PRO A 167 18.30 -25.91 11.60
N GLU A 168 18.83 -26.18 12.79
CA GLU A 168 19.35 -25.15 13.69
C GLU A 168 20.44 -24.32 12.99
N GLY A 169 20.36 -22.99 13.12
CA GLY A 169 21.30 -22.04 12.51
C GLY A 169 21.10 -21.79 11.02
N THR A 170 19.98 -22.24 10.43
CA THR A 170 19.72 -22.09 8.98
C THR A 170 18.47 -21.27 8.65
N ILE A 171 17.80 -20.67 9.65
CA ILE A 171 16.59 -19.86 9.40
C ILE A 171 16.93 -18.61 8.58
N SER A 172 18.03 -17.92 8.91
CA SER A 172 18.47 -16.76 8.13
C SER A 172 18.76 -17.12 6.68
N ASP A 173 19.42 -18.26 6.44
CA ASP A 173 19.67 -18.77 5.08
C ASP A 173 18.36 -19.04 4.34
N MET A 174 17.36 -19.66 4.98
CA MET A 174 16.05 -19.91 4.37
C MET A 174 15.31 -18.61 4.00
N LEU A 175 15.37 -17.60 4.87
CA LEU A 175 14.81 -16.28 4.61
C LEU A 175 15.56 -15.57 3.48
N MET A 176 16.89 -15.67 3.47
CA MET A 176 17.74 -15.14 2.43
C MET A 176 17.47 -15.80 1.07
N ALA A 177 17.25 -17.12 1.04
CA ALA A 177 16.86 -17.88 -0.15
C ALA A 177 15.59 -17.31 -0.80
N SER A 178 14.61 -16.88 0.01
CA SER A 178 13.37 -16.28 -0.49
C SER A 178 13.55 -14.86 -1.03
N ALA A 179 14.61 -14.15 -0.63
CA ALA A 179 14.84 -12.74 -0.97
C ALA A 179 15.91 -12.51 -2.08
N TYR A 180 16.40 -13.57 -2.73
CA TYR A 180 17.34 -13.48 -3.86
C TYR A 180 16.68 -12.94 -5.14
N LEU A 181 16.44 -11.62 -5.18
CA LEU A 181 15.87 -10.93 -6.33
C LEU A 181 16.76 -11.03 -7.59
N ILE A 182 16.12 -10.93 -8.75
CA ILE A 182 16.82 -10.87 -10.04
C ILE A 182 17.78 -9.67 -10.05
N GLY A 183 19.05 -9.92 -10.34
CA GLY A 183 20.12 -8.92 -10.37
C GLY A 183 20.98 -8.90 -9.10
N PHE A 184 20.64 -9.65 -8.06
CA PHE A 184 21.52 -9.87 -6.92
C PHE A 184 22.55 -10.95 -7.23
N ARG A 185 23.78 -10.76 -6.74
CA ARG A 185 24.84 -11.75 -6.86
C ARG A 185 24.47 -12.98 -6.01
N GLN A 186 24.41 -14.15 -6.64
CA GLN A 186 24.03 -15.38 -5.96
C GLN A 186 25.21 -16.02 -5.21
N GLU A 187 24.91 -16.55 -4.03
CA GLU A 187 25.81 -17.39 -3.26
C GLU A 187 25.14 -18.73 -2.96
N LYS A 188 25.94 -19.73 -2.59
CA LYS A 188 25.41 -21.02 -2.17
C LYS A 188 24.94 -20.94 -0.72
N LEU A 189 23.68 -21.28 -0.47
CA LEU A 189 23.14 -21.49 0.87
C LEU A 189 22.99 -22.98 1.10
N GLY A 190 23.63 -23.52 2.14
CA GLY A 190 23.67 -24.99 2.36
C GLY A 190 24.17 -25.78 1.14
N GLY A 191 25.07 -25.19 0.34
CA GLY A 191 25.61 -25.81 -0.89
C GLY A 191 24.72 -25.71 -2.14
N LYS A 192 23.52 -25.12 -2.06
CA LYS A 192 22.56 -24.98 -3.17
C LYS A 192 22.35 -23.53 -3.58
N TYR A 193 21.91 -23.33 -4.81
CA TYR A 193 21.49 -22.03 -5.33
C TYR A 193 19.98 -21.89 -5.26
N TYR A 194 19.54 -20.68 -4.89
CA TYR A 194 18.14 -20.32 -4.77
C TYR A 194 17.84 -19.03 -5.51
N MET A 195 16.56 -18.80 -5.77
CA MET A 195 16.04 -17.54 -6.27
C MET A 195 14.75 -17.18 -5.54
N ASP A 196 14.42 -15.89 -5.59
CA ASP A 196 13.19 -15.36 -5.04
C ASP A 196 11.95 -16.15 -5.50
N GLY A 197 11.07 -16.47 -4.55
CA GLY A 197 9.84 -17.23 -4.80
C GLY A 197 8.81 -16.48 -5.63
N GLY A 198 8.97 -15.18 -5.85
CA GLY A 198 8.02 -14.35 -6.61
C GLY A 198 7.86 -14.83 -8.04
N GLY A 199 8.87 -15.48 -8.61
CA GLY A 199 8.80 -16.09 -9.95
C GLY A 199 7.88 -17.32 -10.04
N ILE A 200 7.43 -17.88 -8.92
CA ILE A 200 6.56 -19.07 -8.87
C ILE A 200 5.24 -18.82 -8.14
N ASN A 201 5.29 -18.18 -6.97
CA ASN A 201 4.16 -17.94 -6.09
C ASN A 201 4.46 -16.69 -5.25
N ASN A 202 4.07 -15.53 -5.78
CA ASN A 202 4.28 -14.23 -5.13
C ASN A 202 3.21 -13.91 -4.08
N VAL A 203 2.06 -14.60 -4.11
CA VAL A 203 0.90 -14.37 -3.23
C VAL A 203 0.44 -15.73 -2.66
N PRO A 204 1.17 -16.28 -1.67
CA PRO A 204 1.03 -17.68 -1.24
C PRO A 204 -0.20 -17.94 -0.35
N VAL A 205 -1.39 -17.69 -0.90
CA VAL A 205 -2.68 -17.95 -0.25
C VAL A 205 -2.95 -19.45 -0.15
N ASP A 206 -2.66 -20.17 -1.23
CA ASP A 206 -2.74 -21.62 -1.33
C ASP A 206 -2.00 -22.31 -0.19
N VAL A 207 -0.82 -21.81 0.18
CA VAL A 207 0.00 -22.37 1.27
C VAL A 207 -0.74 -22.37 2.61
N LEU A 208 -1.47 -21.31 2.94
CA LEU A 208 -2.23 -21.27 4.19
C LEU A 208 -3.52 -22.09 4.10
N ILE A 209 -4.19 -22.11 2.94
CA ILE A 209 -5.36 -22.96 2.73
C ILE A 209 -4.99 -24.44 2.92
N ASP A 210 -3.89 -24.89 2.32
CA ASP A 210 -3.37 -26.26 2.42
C ASP A 210 -2.98 -26.64 3.85
N LYS A 211 -2.65 -25.65 4.68
CA LYS A 211 -2.34 -25.82 6.11
C LYS A 211 -3.57 -25.67 7.01
N GLY A 212 -4.77 -25.54 6.42
CA GLY A 212 -6.05 -25.56 7.12
C GLY A 212 -6.50 -24.20 7.68
N TYR A 213 -5.86 -23.10 7.30
CA TYR A 213 -6.32 -21.76 7.70
C TYR A 213 -7.63 -21.41 6.99
N LYS A 214 -8.60 -20.91 7.76
CA LYS A 214 -9.95 -20.58 7.25
C LYS A 214 -10.19 -19.09 7.12
N ASP A 215 -9.67 -18.28 8.03
CA ASP A 215 -9.73 -16.83 7.93
C ASP A 215 -8.35 -16.29 7.55
N ILE A 216 -8.19 -15.74 6.34
CA ILE A 216 -6.90 -15.32 5.78
C ILE A 216 -6.91 -13.84 5.43
N ILE A 217 -5.93 -13.10 5.94
CA ILE A 217 -5.69 -11.69 5.58
C ILE A 217 -4.55 -11.63 4.57
N VAL A 218 -4.78 -11.05 3.40
CA VAL A 218 -3.77 -10.93 2.33
C VAL A 218 -3.30 -9.48 2.25
N LEU A 219 -2.02 -9.25 2.54
CA LEU A 219 -1.37 -7.95 2.41
C LEU A 219 -0.72 -7.84 1.03
N ARG A 220 -1.47 -7.22 0.11
CA ARG A 220 -1.02 -6.98 -1.26
C ARG A 220 -0.08 -5.78 -1.31
N ILE A 221 0.97 -5.88 -2.11
CA ILE A 221 1.88 -4.77 -2.44
C ILE A 221 2.13 -4.65 -3.96
N TYR A 222 1.53 -5.55 -4.76
CA TYR A 222 1.66 -5.61 -6.22
C TYR A 222 3.13 -5.61 -6.64
N GLY A 223 3.88 -6.58 -6.12
CA GLY A 223 5.26 -6.81 -6.53
C GLY A 223 5.33 -7.43 -7.92
N TYR A 224 6.54 -7.58 -8.42
CA TYR A 224 6.78 -8.30 -9.66
C TYR A 224 6.84 -9.81 -9.36
N GLY A 225 6.01 -10.59 -10.02
CA GLY A 225 5.96 -12.04 -9.82
C GLY A 225 4.68 -12.68 -10.33
N ILE A 226 4.55 -13.99 -10.14
CA ILE A 226 3.35 -14.76 -10.45
C ILE A 226 2.36 -14.63 -9.30
N ASP A 227 1.25 -13.98 -9.58
CA ASP A 227 0.09 -13.89 -8.69
C ASP A 227 -0.77 -15.16 -8.84
N THR A 228 -0.45 -16.15 -8.01
CA THR A 228 -1.12 -17.47 -7.95
C THR A 228 -2.55 -17.38 -7.44
N GLU A 229 -2.85 -16.42 -6.56
CA GLU A 229 -4.19 -16.17 -6.03
C GLU A 229 -5.21 -15.93 -7.16
N LYS A 230 -4.82 -15.28 -8.27
CA LYS A 230 -5.72 -15.05 -9.42
C LYS A 230 -6.29 -16.32 -10.06
N LYS A 231 -5.63 -17.46 -9.87
CA LYS A 231 -6.03 -18.74 -10.44
C LYS A 231 -6.49 -19.73 -9.36
N LEU A 232 -6.51 -19.30 -8.12
CA LEU A 232 -6.83 -20.16 -6.98
C LEU A 232 -8.35 -20.24 -6.82
N GLU A 233 -8.86 -21.48 -6.77
CA GLU A 233 -10.23 -21.73 -6.35
C GLU A 233 -10.27 -21.72 -4.82
N ILE A 234 -10.93 -20.70 -4.25
CA ILE A 234 -11.05 -20.56 -2.80
C ILE A 234 -12.18 -21.47 -2.31
N PRO A 235 -11.93 -22.40 -1.37
CA PRO A 235 -12.98 -23.24 -0.79
C PRO A 235 -14.09 -22.41 -0.11
N GLU A 236 -15.34 -22.89 -0.14
CA GLU A 236 -16.49 -22.15 0.40
C GLU A 236 -16.38 -21.82 1.90
N ASP A 237 -15.62 -22.61 2.65
CA ASP A 237 -15.40 -22.43 4.09
C ASP A 237 -14.18 -21.55 4.43
N VAL A 238 -13.52 -20.97 3.41
CA VAL A 238 -12.38 -20.06 3.57
C VAL A 238 -12.82 -18.62 3.30
N SER A 239 -12.56 -17.74 4.26
CA SER A 239 -12.79 -16.29 4.15
C SER A 239 -11.47 -15.56 3.90
N ILE A 240 -11.43 -14.75 2.84
CA ILE A 240 -10.23 -13.98 2.48
C ILE A 240 -10.49 -12.48 2.56
N TYR A 241 -9.60 -11.77 3.24
CA TYR A 241 -9.67 -10.33 3.46
C TYR A 241 -8.44 -9.64 2.87
N HIS A 242 -8.64 -8.74 1.91
CA HIS A 242 -7.53 -8.03 1.27
C HIS A 242 -7.26 -6.67 1.90
N VAL A 243 -5.99 -6.42 2.20
CA VAL A 243 -5.45 -5.07 2.36
C VAL A 243 -4.57 -4.79 1.16
N ALA A 244 -4.97 -3.85 0.33
CA ALA A 244 -4.25 -3.54 -0.90
C ALA A 244 -4.09 -2.02 -1.10
N PRO A 245 -2.93 -1.56 -1.59
CA PRO A 245 -2.67 -0.15 -1.79
C PRO A 245 -3.55 0.38 -2.92
N ARG A 246 -4.16 1.54 -2.68
CA ARG A 246 -4.88 2.31 -3.73
C ARG A 246 -4.00 3.38 -4.40
N GLN A 247 -2.71 3.36 -4.08
CA GLN A 247 -1.74 4.36 -4.48
C GLN A 247 -0.44 3.67 -4.83
N ASP A 248 0.33 4.32 -5.71
CA ASP A 248 1.66 3.84 -6.04
C ASP A 248 2.55 3.77 -4.79
N LEU A 249 3.16 2.61 -4.58
CA LEU A 249 4.13 2.36 -3.50
C LEU A 249 5.57 2.66 -3.92
N GLY A 250 5.83 2.85 -5.21
CA GLY A 250 7.17 3.10 -5.75
C GLY A 250 7.79 1.86 -6.38
N GLY A 251 9.07 1.96 -6.74
CA GLY A 251 9.82 0.85 -7.32
C GLY A 251 10.14 -0.27 -6.32
N ILE A 252 10.26 -1.51 -6.79
CA ILE A 252 10.65 -2.67 -5.95
C ILE A 252 12.08 -2.56 -5.39
N LEU A 253 12.94 -1.75 -6.01
CA LEU A 253 14.29 -1.42 -5.54
C LEU A 253 14.39 0.04 -5.07
N GLU A 254 13.28 0.66 -4.65
CA GLU A 254 13.25 2.04 -4.15
C GLU A 254 13.42 2.12 -2.62
N PHE A 255 14.61 1.77 -2.12
CA PHE A 255 14.93 1.79 -0.69
C PHE A 255 15.17 3.21 -0.15
N ASP A 256 14.11 4.01 -0.07
CA ASP A 256 14.12 5.39 0.44
C ASP A 256 13.32 5.51 1.76
N ARG A 257 13.91 6.12 2.78
CA ARG A 257 13.28 6.28 4.11
C ARG A 257 11.98 7.07 4.06
N LYS A 258 11.90 8.13 3.25
CA LYS A 258 10.68 8.96 3.17
C LYS A 258 9.55 8.18 2.51
N ARG A 259 9.85 7.42 1.46
CA ARG A 259 8.92 6.51 0.79
C ARG A 259 8.48 5.40 1.72
N ALA A 260 9.40 4.75 2.44
CA ALA A 260 9.09 3.70 3.39
C ALA A 260 8.14 4.19 4.50
N ARG A 261 8.42 5.34 5.12
CA ARG A 261 7.52 5.97 6.11
C ARG A 261 6.14 6.28 5.54
N ARG A 262 6.07 6.80 4.31
CA ARG A 262 4.80 7.04 3.61
C ARG A 262 4.06 5.72 3.35
N ASN A 263 4.75 4.68 2.93
CA ASN A 263 4.17 3.37 2.64
C ASN A 263 3.64 2.69 3.91
N MET A 264 4.36 2.78 5.03
CA MET A 264 3.84 2.35 6.35
C MET A 264 2.55 3.11 6.70
N LEU A 265 2.54 4.44 6.53
CA LEU A 265 1.34 5.22 6.81
C LEU A 265 0.16 4.83 5.89
N LEU A 266 0.43 4.54 4.62
CA LEU A 266 -0.59 4.02 3.69
C LEU A 266 -1.12 2.66 4.14
N GLY A 267 -0.25 1.70 4.45
CA GLY A 267 -0.63 0.37 4.89
C GLY A 267 -1.45 0.37 6.18
N TYR A 268 -1.09 1.26 7.11
CA TYR A 268 -1.84 1.46 8.34
C TYR A 268 -3.28 1.91 8.07
N PHE A 269 -3.47 2.95 7.25
CA PHE A 269 -4.82 3.46 6.99
C PHE A 269 -5.62 2.57 6.02
N ASP A 270 -5.00 1.92 5.04
CA ASP A 270 -5.69 0.95 4.17
C ASP A 270 -6.08 -0.32 4.94
N SER A 271 -5.33 -0.71 5.96
CA SER A 271 -5.78 -1.76 6.89
C SER A 271 -6.96 -1.30 7.72
N LYS A 272 -6.93 -0.08 8.25
CA LYS A 272 -8.11 0.51 8.92
C LYS A 272 -9.33 0.58 8.00
N ARG A 273 -9.13 0.83 6.71
CA ARG A 273 -10.19 0.80 5.72
C ARG A 273 -10.88 -0.56 5.67
N MET A 274 -10.10 -1.64 5.58
CA MET A 274 -10.62 -3.00 5.59
C MET A 274 -11.28 -3.33 6.94
N LEU A 275 -10.58 -3.07 8.05
CA LEU A 275 -11.02 -3.39 9.40
C LEU A 275 -12.32 -2.71 9.81
N TYR A 276 -12.57 -1.48 9.32
CA TYR A 276 -13.69 -0.65 9.76
C TYR A 276 -14.69 -0.34 8.64
N GLY A 277 -14.54 -0.94 7.45
CA GLY A 277 -15.45 -0.71 6.32
C GLY A 277 -15.44 0.75 5.82
N LEU A 278 -14.28 1.41 5.81
CA LEU A 278 -14.19 2.83 5.45
C LEU A 278 -14.30 3.03 3.93
N ALA A 279 -15.10 4.03 3.54
CA ALA A 279 -15.29 4.44 2.16
C ALA A 279 -14.25 5.47 1.69
N GLY A 280 -14.39 5.91 0.43
CA GLY A 280 -13.49 6.85 -0.26
C GLY A 280 -12.38 6.17 -1.05
N ARG A 281 -11.75 6.84 -2.01
CA ARG A 281 -10.66 6.29 -2.85
C ARG A 281 -9.28 6.70 -2.34
N VAL A 282 -9.17 7.94 -1.89
CA VAL A 282 -7.95 8.59 -1.40
C VAL A 282 -8.06 8.78 0.11
N TYR A 283 -9.18 9.27 0.60
CA TYR A 283 -9.48 9.48 2.00
C TYR A 283 -10.07 8.22 2.64
N TYR A 284 -10.24 8.29 3.96
CA TYR A 284 -10.75 7.22 4.81
C TYR A 284 -12.00 7.74 5.52
N ILE A 285 -13.16 7.47 4.93
CA ILE A 285 -14.42 8.09 5.34
C ILE A 285 -15.31 7.04 5.99
N ASN A 286 -15.69 7.25 7.24
CA ASN A 286 -16.76 6.50 7.89
C ASN A 286 -18.10 6.99 7.34
N ALA A 287 -18.68 6.19 6.45
CA ALA A 287 -19.91 6.46 5.73
C ALA A 287 -20.83 5.22 5.80
N PRO A 288 -21.40 4.89 6.97
CA PRO A 288 -22.13 3.63 7.17
C PRO A 288 -23.50 3.60 6.47
N GLU A 289 -24.05 4.74 6.08
CA GLU A 289 -25.38 4.85 5.49
C GLU A 289 -25.41 4.36 4.02
N GLY A 290 -26.62 4.07 3.53
CA GLY A 290 -26.86 3.60 2.16
C GLY A 290 -27.08 4.72 1.16
N GLU A 291 -27.26 4.34 -0.11
CA GLU A 291 -27.43 5.25 -1.25
C GLU A 291 -28.51 6.32 -1.02
N THR A 292 -29.71 5.95 -0.57
CA THR A 292 -30.84 6.89 -0.38
C THR A 292 -30.49 8.04 0.55
N TYR A 293 -29.79 7.76 1.65
CA TYR A 293 -29.33 8.79 2.58
C TYR A 293 -28.37 9.77 1.89
N TYR A 294 -27.43 9.25 1.09
CA TYR A 294 -26.47 10.09 0.39
C TYR A 294 -27.07 10.84 -0.79
N PHE A 295 -28.13 10.32 -1.40
CA PHE A 295 -28.93 11.07 -2.37
C PHE A 295 -29.61 12.27 -1.71
N ASP A 296 -30.32 12.06 -0.60
CA ASP A 296 -30.98 13.15 0.14
C ASP A 296 -29.98 14.21 0.61
N LYS A 297 -28.84 13.75 1.13
CA LYS A 297 -27.73 14.63 1.56
C LYS A 297 -27.11 15.38 0.38
N MET A 298 -26.94 14.73 -0.77
CA MET A 298 -26.51 15.38 -2.01
C MET A 298 -27.49 16.49 -2.38
N MET A 299 -28.79 16.20 -2.47
CA MET A 299 -29.80 17.18 -2.87
C MET A 299 -29.89 18.37 -1.91
N THR A 300 -29.63 18.15 -0.62
CA THR A 300 -29.60 19.21 0.40
C THR A 300 -28.40 20.15 0.21
N GLU A 301 -27.23 19.60 -0.10
CA GLU A 301 -25.96 20.34 -0.09
C GLU A 301 -25.48 20.76 -1.50
N ILE A 302 -26.07 20.21 -2.56
CA ILE A 302 -25.51 20.29 -3.92
C ILE A 302 -25.29 21.72 -4.40
N HIS A 303 -26.22 22.64 -4.12
CA HIS A 303 -26.08 24.03 -4.55
C HIS A 303 -24.83 24.69 -3.95
N VAL A 304 -24.57 24.41 -2.67
CA VAL A 304 -23.39 24.93 -1.97
C VAL A 304 -22.13 24.24 -2.45
N LEU A 305 -22.15 22.92 -2.61
CA LEU A 305 -21.00 22.15 -3.07
C LEU A 305 -20.61 22.50 -4.52
N LEU A 306 -21.58 22.69 -5.41
CA LEU A 306 -21.35 23.13 -6.79
C LEU A 306 -20.75 24.54 -6.84
N SER A 307 -21.11 25.44 -5.92
CA SER A 307 -20.50 26.76 -5.83
C SER A 307 -19.01 26.71 -5.46
N TYR A 308 -18.56 25.62 -4.83
CA TYR A 308 -17.15 25.38 -4.52
C TYR A 308 -16.41 24.67 -5.66
N LEU A 309 -17.16 24.00 -6.52
CA LEU A 309 -16.71 23.50 -7.81
C LEU A 309 -16.76 24.64 -8.85
N LYS A 310 -16.16 24.40 -10.01
CA LYS A 310 -15.94 25.41 -11.05
C LYS A 310 -17.21 26.23 -11.39
N PRO A 311 -17.07 27.51 -11.81
CA PRO A 311 -18.22 28.38 -12.13
C PRO A 311 -19.15 27.83 -13.22
N GLU A 312 -18.63 26.97 -14.10
CA GLU A 312 -19.36 26.40 -15.25
C GLU A 312 -20.58 25.56 -14.84
N PHE A 313 -20.57 24.95 -13.64
CA PHE A 313 -21.68 24.16 -13.12
C PHE A 313 -22.85 24.99 -12.56
N THR A 314 -22.65 26.30 -12.41
CA THR A 314 -23.66 27.22 -11.87
C THR A 314 -24.43 27.99 -12.94
N ARG A 315 -24.14 27.76 -14.23
CA ARG A 315 -24.88 28.41 -15.32
C ARG A 315 -26.24 27.74 -15.51
N ASP A 316 -27.28 28.52 -15.27
CA ASP A 316 -28.65 28.16 -15.60
C ASP A 316 -28.81 28.09 -17.12
N GLU A 317 -28.59 26.91 -17.70
CA GLU A 317 -29.25 26.57 -18.97
C GLU A 317 -30.74 26.33 -18.67
N GLU A 318 -31.59 27.14 -19.32
CA GLU A 318 -33.03 27.38 -19.03
C GLU A 318 -33.98 26.23 -19.39
N ASP A 319 -33.50 25.09 -19.91
CA ASP A 319 -34.38 24.16 -20.63
C ASP A 319 -35.00 23.01 -19.79
N MET A 320 -34.67 22.86 -18.50
CA MET A 320 -35.24 21.77 -17.68
C MET A 320 -35.65 22.24 -16.26
N PRO A 321 -36.95 22.26 -15.93
CA PRO A 321 -37.42 22.68 -14.61
C PRO A 321 -37.21 21.62 -13.53
N GLY A 322 -36.80 22.06 -12.34
CA GLY A 322 -36.79 21.27 -11.10
C GLY A 322 -35.58 20.33 -10.91
N TYR A 323 -35.70 19.40 -9.97
CA TYR A 323 -34.59 18.53 -9.55
C TYR A 323 -34.13 17.52 -10.61
N ARG A 324 -34.91 17.33 -11.68
CA ARG A 324 -34.61 16.42 -12.80
C ARG A 324 -33.28 16.74 -13.49
N LYS A 325 -32.94 18.03 -13.61
CA LYS A 325 -31.66 18.48 -14.17
C LYS A 325 -30.45 17.91 -13.42
N TYR A 326 -30.58 17.69 -12.11
CA TYR A 326 -29.50 17.13 -11.31
C TYR A 326 -29.26 15.66 -11.64
N THR A 327 -30.32 14.86 -11.62
CA THR A 327 -30.21 13.41 -11.81
C THR A 327 -29.92 13.00 -13.24
N GLU A 328 -30.42 13.76 -14.23
CA GLU A 328 -30.28 13.41 -15.66
C GLU A 328 -29.07 14.06 -16.33
N THR A 329 -28.59 15.20 -15.82
CA THR A 329 -27.52 15.97 -16.48
C THR A 329 -26.31 16.20 -15.57
N ILE A 330 -26.51 16.89 -14.44
CA ILE A 330 -25.39 17.36 -13.61
C ILE A 330 -24.65 16.19 -12.96
N PHE A 331 -25.34 15.24 -12.33
CA PHE A 331 -24.73 14.11 -11.65
C PHE A 331 -23.96 13.18 -12.61
N PRO A 332 -24.52 12.79 -13.77
CA PRO A 332 -23.75 12.08 -14.79
C PRO A 332 -22.50 12.83 -15.28
N GLN A 333 -22.61 14.15 -15.48
CA GLN A 333 -21.46 14.96 -15.89
C GLN A 333 -20.40 15.02 -14.79
N LEU A 334 -20.79 15.26 -13.54
CA LEU A 334 -19.87 15.24 -12.39
C LEU A 334 -19.18 13.88 -12.26
N ALA A 335 -19.91 12.79 -12.40
CA ALA A 335 -19.33 11.45 -12.34
C ALA A 335 -18.27 11.25 -13.44
N LYS A 336 -18.51 11.76 -14.65
CA LYS A 336 -17.54 11.73 -15.74
C LYS A 336 -16.29 12.57 -15.42
N GLU A 337 -16.46 13.77 -14.89
CA GLU A 337 -15.33 14.65 -14.51
C GLU A 337 -14.49 14.08 -13.36
N LEU A 338 -15.16 13.45 -12.39
CA LEU A 338 -14.53 12.71 -11.28
C LEU A 338 -13.96 11.34 -11.72
N ARG A 339 -14.05 11.01 -13.02
CA ARG A 339 -13.56 9.77 -13.62
C ARG A 339 -14.05 8.53 -12.85
N MET A 340 -15.34 8.53 -12.51
CA MET A 340 -15.98 7.41 -11.84
C MET A 340 -16.09 6.21 -12.78
N LYS A 341 -16.09 5.00 -12.21
CA LYS A 341 -16.37 3.78 -12.98
C LYS A 341 -17.87 3.73 -13.34
N GLU A 342 -18.21 2.96 -14.37
CA GLU A 342 -19.61 2.65 -14.68
C GLU A 342 -20.28 1.93 -13.50
N GLY A 343 -21.61 2.12 -13.37
CA GLY A 343 -22.39 1.53 -12.27
C GLY A 343 -22.21 2.22 -10.91
N TRP A 344 -21.73 3.48 -10.90
CA TRP A 344 -21.67 4.28 -9.68
C TRP A 344 -23.07 4.57 -9.12
N ASP A 345 -23.16 4.67 -7.79
CA ASP A 345 -24.38 5.06 -7.08
C ASP A 345 -24.28 6.47 -6.47
N TYR A 346 -25.36 6.99 -5.88
CA TYR A 346 -25.32 8.34 -5.29
C TYR A 346 -24.38 8.48 -4.09
N LYS A 347 -24.10 7.39 -3.36
CA LYS A 347 -23.10 7.40 -2.28
C LYS A 347 -21.70 7.56 -2.85
N ASP A 348 -21.36 6.80 -3.88
CA ASP A 348 -20.09 6.90 -4.58
C ASP A 348 -19.87 8.31 -5.12
N LEU A 349 -20.90 8.90 -5.75
CA LEU A 349 -20.81 10.25 -6.31
C LEU A 349 -20.60 11.29 -5.21
N TYR A 350 -21.42 11.24 -4.15
CA TYR A 350 -21.32 12.16 -3.02
C TYR A 350 -19.94 12.11 -2.34
N LEU A 351 -19.46 10.91 -2.03
CA LEU A 351 -18.15 10.74 -1.40
C LEU A 351 -17.02 11.17 -2.33
N SER A 352 -17.11 10.87 -3.63
CA SER A 352 -16.10 11.30 -4.62
C SER A 352 -16.02 12.81 -4.75
N LEU A 353 -17.17 13.50 -4.70
CA LEU A 353 -17.26 14.95 -4.68
C LEU A 353 -16.59 15.53 -3.43
N LEU A 354 -16.89 14.98 -2.24
CA LEU A 354 -16.25 15.43 -1.00
C LEU A 354 -14.73 15.22 -1.02
N GLU A 355 -14.25 14.10 -1.58
CA GLU A 355 -12.81 13.83 -1.70
C GLU A 355 -12.11 14.82 -2.64
N ASP A 356 -12.74 15.18 -3.76
CA ASP A 356 -12.17 16.14 -4.71
C ASP A 356 -12.09 17.54 -4.08
N LEU A 357 -13.15 17.98 -3.42
CA LEU A 357 -13.16 19.24 -2.65
C LEU A 357 -12.16 19.21 -1.49
N ALA A 358 -12.07 18.10 -0.75
CA ALA A 358 -11.11 17.95 0.34
C ALA A 358 -9.67 18.09 -0.17
N LYS A 359 -9.38 17.51 -1.34
CA LYS A 359 -8.09 17.64 -2.03
C LYS A 359 -7.85 19.08 -2.50
N GLN A 360 -8.83 19.72 -3.15
CA GLN A 360 -8.77 21.12 -3.59
C GLN A 360 -8.41 22.05 -2.43
N TYR A 361 -9.04 21.86 -1.27
CA TYR A 361 -8.83 22.67 -0.07
C TYR A 361 -7.71 22.17 0.86
N ARG A 362 -6.88 21.22 0.39
CA ARG A 362 -5.71 20.68 1.10
C ARG A 362 -6.05 20.14 2.50
N ILE A 363 -7.19 19.47 2.64
CA ILE A 363 -7.55 18.74 3.86
C ILE A 363 -6.66 17.50 3.97
N GLY A 364 -6.09 17.28 5.16
CA GLY A 364 -5.18 16.17 5.43
C GLY A 364 -5.81 14.82 5.12
N ARG A 365 -5.06 13.94 4.46
CA ARG A 365 -5.60 12.64 4.02
C ARG A 365 -5.63 11.59 5.14
N PHE A 366 -4.59 11.56 5.96
CA PHE A 366 -4.33 10.49 6.93
C PHE A 366 -5.05 10.75 8.25
N LYS A 367 -6.38 10.69 8.18
CA LYS A 367 -7.31 10.73 9.30
C LYS A 367 -8.59 10.01 8.88
N ILE A 368 -9.26 9.35 9.83
CA ILE A 368 -10.61 8.85 9.62
C ILE A 368 -11.58 10.01 9.82
N TYR A 369 -12.40 10.28 8.83
CA TYR A 369 -13.41 11.33 8.85
C TYR A 369 -14.80 10.70 8.90
N THR A 370 -15.70 11.23 9.71
CA THR A 370 -17.13 11.13 9.38
C THR A 370 -17.44 12.06 8.20
N VAL A 371 -18.53 11.78 7.51
CA VAL A 371 -18.99 12.62 6.39
C VAL A 371 -19.20 14.07 6.83
N ASP A 372 -19.86 14.28 7.97
CA ASP A 372 -20.12 15.64 8.48
C ASP A 372 -18.84 16.37 8.90
N GLU A 373 -17.87 15.68 9.50
CA GLU A 373 -16.57 16.29 9.80
C GLU A 373 -15.85 16.74 8.53
N MET A 374 -15.87 15.93 7.48
CA MET A 374 -15.25 16.28 6.20
C MET A 374 -15.96 17.48 5.56
N LEU A 375 -17.29 17.44 5.49
CA LEU A 375 -18.12 18.51 4.95
C LEU A 375 -17.89 19.84 5.68
N ASN A 376 -17.91 19.84 7.01
CA ASN A 376 -17.64 21.03 7.83
C ASN A 376 -16.24 21.62 7.58
N LEU A 377 -15.23 20.77 7.42
CA LEU A 377 -13.88 21.24 7.08
C LEU A 377 -13.82 21.86 5.68
N ILE A 378 -14.56 21.31 4.72
CA ILE A 378 -14.68 21.87 3.36
C ILE A 378 -15.32 23.26 3.43
N HIS A 379 -16.50 23.41 4.06
CA HIS A 379 -17.16 24.71 4.20
C HIS A 379 -16.25 25.75 4.86
N LYS A 380 -15.58 25.38 5.96
CA LYS A 380 -14.66 26.29 6.67
C LYS A 380 -13.51 26.76 5.76
N LYS A 381 -12.92 25.86 4.97
CA LYS A 381 -11.81 26.18 4.08
C LYS A 381 -12.26 26.98 2.85
N ALA A 382 -13.41 26.62 2.29
CA ALA A 382 -14.03 27.32 1.16
C ALA A 382 -14.41 28.75 1.55
N GLY A 383 -15.11 28.94 2.68
CA GLY A 383 -15.46 30.27 3.19
C GLY A 383 -14.24 31.14 3.47
N ALA A 384 -13.18 30.59 4.08
CA ALA A 384 -11.92 31.31 4.27
C ALA A 384 -11.21 31.67 2.96
N ALA A 385 -11.35 30.84 1.92
CA ALA A 385 -10.82 31.15 0.59
C ALA A 385 -11.62 32.28 -0.07
N ALA A 386 -12.96 32.24 0.00
CA ALA A 386 -13.83 33.29 -0.52
C ALA A 386 -13.58 34.65 0.16
N LEU A 387 -13.45 34.67 1.50
CA LEU A 387 -13.09 35.88 2.25
C LEU A 387 -11.75 36.46 1.80
N ARG A 388 -10.72 35.61 1.60
CA ARG A 388 -9.42 36.06 1.09
C ARG A 388 -9.50 36.62 -0.33
N ALA A 389 -10.37 36.08 -1.18
CA ALA A 389 -10.58 36.58 -2.53
C ALA A 389 -11.34 37.92 -2.57
N LEU A 390 -12.08 38.27 -1.51
CA LEU A 390 -12.78 39.55 -1.35
C LEU A 390 -11.91 40.66 -0.73
N ILE A 391 -10.84 40.30 -0.01
CA ILE A 391 -9.91 41.25 0.62
C ILE A 391 -8.95 42.02 -0.35
N PRO A 392 -8.71 41.65 -1.63
CA PRO A 392 -7.79 42.42 -2.49
C PRO A 392 -8.33 43.78 -2.99
N THR A 393 -9.53 44.21 -2.61
CA THR A 393 -10.14 45.47 -3.08
C THR A 393 -10.05 46.64 -2.10
N LEU A 394 -9.33 46.52 -0.98
CA LEU A 394 -9.24 47.60 0.02
C LEU A 394 -7.88 48.31 0.12
N ASP A 395 -6.86 47.90 -0.65
CA ASP A 395 -5.50 48.46 -0.54
C ASP A 395 -4.99 49.21 -1.80
N SER A 396 -5.88 49.54 -2.74
CA SER A 396 -5.57 50.43 -3.89
C SER A 396 -6.09 51.86 -3.70
N GLY A 397 -6.42 52.26 -2.47
CA GLY A 397 -7.12 53.51 -2.19
C GLY A 397 -6.45 54.41 -1.15
N ARG A 398 -5.12 54.59 -1.17
CA ARG A 398 -4.44 55.74 -0.52
C ARG A 398 -3.18 56.16 -1.30
N GLN A 399 -3.40 56.82 -2.43
CA GLN A 399 -2.57 57.96 -2.82
C GLN A 399 -3.42 59.22 -2.61
N VAL A 400 -3.12 59.98 -1.55
CA VAL A 400 -3.26 61.44 -1.49
C VAL A 400 -2.08 61.97 -0.70
#